data_AF-A0A930Y8J4-F1
#
_entry.id   AF-A0A930Y8J4-F1
#
_cell.length_a   1.000
_cell.length_b   1.000
_cell.length_c   1.000
_cell.angle_alpha   90.00
_cell.angle_beta   90.00
_cell.angle_gamma   90.00
#
_symmetry.space_group_name_H-M   'P 1'
#
loop_
_entity.id
_entity.type
_entity.pdbx_description
1 polymer ?
#
loop_
_entity_poly.entity_id
_entity_poly.type
_entity_poly.pdbx_seq_one_letter_code
_entity_poly.pdbx_strand_id
1 'polypeptide(L)'
;MSLTTPHRTTQHPMALRKRLGRARSSARAQTPRRILIATMLAMTLGASGCSDNSINLPGLYRQEIIQGNIIDRQMLGQLEFGMEKRKVRFILGTPLLLDPFHEGRWDYIYVHHSGSGNDTIRQQISLFFEDDKLQMIEGDIDPEVAEEINRRIKQQ
;
A
#
# COMPACT_ATOMS: atom_id res chain seq x y z
N MET A 1 20.71 39.55 80.43
CA MET A 1 19.87 40.38 81.31
C MET A 1 18.68 40.88 80.52
N SER A 2 17.56 40.20 80.75
CA SER A 2 16.15 40.63 80.69
C SER A 2 15.65 41.49 79.52
N LEU A 3 14.98 40.81 78.58
CA LEU A 3 13.98 41.36 77.68
C LEU A 3 12.77 41.87 78.49
N THR A 4 12.22 43.02 78.08
CA THR A 4 10.87 43.45 78.48
C THR A 4 10.07 43.83 77.25
N THR A 5 8.97 43.12 77.05
CA THR A 5 7.93 43.37 76.04
C THR A 5 6.81 44.18 76.70
N PRO A 6 6.02 44.95 75.94
CA PRO A 6 4.61 45.05 76.28
C PRO A 6 3.68 44.61 75.14
N HIS A 7 2.75 43.77 75.59
CA HIS A 7 1.53 43.24 75.02
C HIS A 7 0.71 44.27 74.22
N ARG A 8 0.27 43.92 73.00
CA ARG A 8 -0.88 44.56 72.34
C ARG A 8 -1.89 43.50 71.94
N THR A 9 -2.98 43.47 72.71
CA THR A 9 -4.17 42.64 72.52
C THR A 9 -5.04 43.24 71.43
N THR A 10 -5.20 42.56 70.30
CA THR A 10 -6.23 42.89 69.30
C THR A 10 -7.46 42.01 69.55
N GLN A 11 -8.52 42.66 70.02
CA GLN A 11 -9.84 42.07 70.17
C GLN A 11 -10.41 41.72 68.78
N HIS A 12 -10.84 40.48 68.63
CA HIS A 12 -11.54 39.99 67.44
C HIS A 12 -13.05 39.92 67.78
N PRO A 13 -13.94 40.75 67.21
CA PRO A 13 -15.36 40.54 67.36
C PRO A 13 -15.80 39.37 66.48
N MET A 14 -16.36 38.37 67.15
CA MET A 14 -16.98 37.19 66.56
C MET A 14 -18.45 37.50 66.21
N ALA A 15 -18.86 37.03 65.04
CA ALA A 15 -20.24 36.83 64.58
C ALA A 15 -21.03 38.01 64.00
N LEU A 16 -21.29 37.92 62.69
CA LEU A 16 -22.67 37.94 62.20
C LEU A 16 -22.80 37.05 60.95
N ARG A 17 -23.37 35.86 61.15
CA ARG A 17 -23.68 34.90 60.09
C ARG A 17 -24.84 35.43 59.24
N LYS A 18 -24.57 35.96 58.05
CA LYS A 18 -25.61 36.14 57.03
C LYS A 18 -25.92 34.77 56.39
N ARG A 19 -26.98 34.13 56.87
CA ARG A 19 -27.72 33.11 56.12
C ARG A 19 -28.29 33.78 54.87
N LEU A 20 -27.64 33.60 53.72
CA LEU A 20 -28.19 33.96 52.41
C LEU A 20 -28.66 32.68 51.72
N GLY A 21 -29.86 32.79 51.15
CA GLY A 21 -30.74 31.67 50.84
C GLY A 21 -30.19 30.72 49.79
N ARG A 22 -30.41 29.42 50.03
CA ARG A 22 -30.26 28.37 49.03
C ARG A 22 -31.46 28.45 48.09
N ALA A 23 -31.34 29.22 47.02
CA ALA A 23 -32.28 29.16 45.90
C ALA A 23 -32.13 27.79 45.22
N ARG A 24 -33.09 26.88 45.45
CA ARG A 24 -33.23 25.68 44.61
C ARG A 24 -33.96 26.08 43.34
N SER A 25 -33.22 26.49 42.31
CA SER A 25 -33.75 26.50 40.95
C SER A 25 -33.68 25.08 40.40
N SER A 26 -34.81 24.36 40.49
CA SER A 26 -35.03 23.18 39.64
C SER A 26 -35.30 23.69 38.22
N ALA A 27 -34.24 24.04 37.50
CA ALA A 27 -34.32 24.21 36.07
C ALA A 27 -34.33 22.79 35.48
N ARG A 28 -35.53 22.31 35.11
CA ARG A 28 -35.66 21.17 34.21
C ARG A 28 -34.96 21.58 32.92
N ALA A 29 -33.75 21.07 32.70
CA ALA A 29 -32.95 21.34 31.51
C ALA A 29 -33.68 20.73 30.31
N GLN A 30 -34.67 21.45 29.80
CA GLN A 30 -35.35 21.13 28.57
C GLN A 30 -34.40 21.58 27.47
N THR A 31 -33.57 20.65 26.98
CA THR A 31 -32.65 20.92 25.88
C THR A 31 -33.48 21.46 24.72
N PRO A 32 -33.24 22.70 24.26
CA PRO A 32 -34.10 23.29 23.26
C PRO A 32 -34.01 22.46 21.99
N ARG A 33 -35.16 22.09 21.40
CA ARG A 33 -35.30 21.27 20.20
C ARG A 33 -34.39 21.73 19.04
N ARG A 34 -34.05 23.01 19.00
CA ARG A 34 -33.08 23.60 18.04
C ARG A 34 -31.64 23.12 18.24
N ILE A 35 -31.20 22.89 19.47
CA ILE A 35 -29.88 22.32 19.77
C ILE A 35 -29.83 20.85 19.34
N LEU A 36 -30.90 20.08 19.61
CA LEU A 36 -31.01 18.68 19.15
C LEU A 36 -30.98 18.58 17.61
N ILE A 37 -31.71 19.46 16.90
CA ILE A 37 -31.70 19.49 15.44
C ILE A 37 -30.32 19.92 14.91
N ALA A 38 -29.67 20.91 15.54
CA ALA A 38 -28.35 21.37 15.14
C ALA A 38 -27.26 20.29 15.32
N THR A 39 -27.30 19.53 16.43
CA THR A 39 -26.36 18.42 16.65
C THR A 39 -26.59 17.28 15.68
N MET A 40 -27.85 16.98 15.35
CA MET A 40 -28.19 15.90 14.40
C MET A 40 -27.77 16.27 12.97
N LEU A 41 -27.95 17.54 12.57
CA LEU A 41 -27.51 18.05 11.27
C LEU A 41 -25.99 18.11 11.16
N ALA A 42 -25.27 18.49 12.21
CA ALA A 42 -23.80 18.48 12.22
C ALA A 42 -23.23 17.06 12.08
N MET A 43 -23.90 16.07 12.67
CA MET A 43 -23.50 14.67 12.62
C MET A 43 -23.74 14.03 11.25
N THR A 44 -24.83 14.40 10.55
CA THR A 44 -25.07 13.94 9.18
C THR A 44 -24.14 14.59 8.17
N LEU A 45 -23.75 15.85 8.33
CA LEU A 45 -22.76 16.49 7.44
C LEU A 45 -21.35 15.92 7.64
N GLY A 46 -20.97 15.54 8.86
CA GLY A 46 -19.66 14.95 9.17
C GLY A 46 -19.46 13.52 8.66
N ALA A 47 -20.54 12.80 8.31
CA ALA A 47 -20.47 11.43 7.80
C ALA A 47 -20.18 11.32 6.29
N SER A 48 -20.08 12.45 5.59
CA SER A 48 -19.93 12.49 4.12
C SER A 48 -18.52 12.17 3.59
N GLY A 49 -17.58 11.75 4.45
CA GLY A 49 -16.14 11.71 4.14
C GLY A 49 -15.50 10.33 3.98
N CYS A 50 -16.27 9.24 3.95
CA CYS A 50 -15.70 7.88 3.90
C CYS A 50 -16.22 7.10 2.68
N SER A 51 -15.76 7.42 1.47
CA SER A 51 -15.99 6.56 0.31
C SER A 51 -15.06 6.93 -0.85
N ASP A 52 -13.75 6.81 -0.65
CA ASP A 52 -12.85 6.55 -1.77
C ASP A 52 -11.74 5.64 -1.27
N ASN A 53 -11.60 4.46 -1.87
CA ASN A 53 -10.60 3.44 -1.53
C ASN A 53 -9.15 3.91 -1.82
N SER A 54 -8.92 5.18 -2.14
CA SER A 54 -7.61 5.79 -2.30
C SER A 54 -7.23 6.62 -1.06
N ILE A 55 -6.90 5.93 0.04
CA ILE A 55 -6.17 6.55 1.14
C ILE A 55 -4.74 6.81 0.64
N ASN A 56 -4.53 7.94 -0.04
CA ASN A 56 -3.21 8.52 -0.29
C ASN A 56 -2.82 9.37 0.92
N LEU A 57 -2.56 8.69 2.05
CA LEU A 57 -2.07 9.34 3.25
C LEU A 57 -0.59 9.70 3.04
N PRO A 58 -0.19 10.99 3.15
CA PRO A 58 1.22 11.37 3.05
C PRO A 58 2.01 10.66 4.16
N GLY A 59 3.03 9.89 3.76
CA GLY A 59 3.89 9.14 4.67
C GLY A 59 3.54 7.66 4.86
N LEU A 60 2.51 7.14 4.18
CA LEU A 60 2.26 5.69 4.18
C LEU A 60 3.26 4.98 3.26
N TYR A 61 4.21 4.28 3.86
CA TYR A 61 5.13 3.42 3.10
C TYR A 61 4.35 2.24 2.51
N ARG A 62 4.51 2.05 1.21
CA ARG A 62 4.07 0.87 0.47
C ARG A 62 5.30 0.12 0.02
N GLN A 63 5.30 -1.19 0.21
CA GLN A 63 6.42 -2.03 -0.13
C GLN A 63 6.49 -2.24 -1.65
N GLU A 64 7.70 -2.18 -2.20
CA GLU A 64 7.97 -2.58 -3.56
C GLU A 64 7.82 -4.10 -3.70
N ILE A 65 7.10 -4.55 -4.73
CA ILE A 65 6.78 -5.96 -4.94
C ILE A 65 7.31 -6.39 -6.30
N ILE A 66 8.25 -7.34 -6.30
CA ILE A 66 8.74 -8.02 -7.49
C ILE A 66 8.11 -9.42 -7.55
N GLN A 67 7.57 -9.81 -8.71
CA GLN A 67 6.94 -11.11 -8.93
C GLN A 67 7.33 -11.68 -10.28
N GLY A 68 7.43 -13.01 -10.33
CA GLY A 68 7.63 -13.73 -11.57
C GLY A 68 9.06 -14.13 -11.88
N ASN A 69 9.34 -14.36 -13.16
CA ASN A 69 10.64 -14.81 -13.65
C ASN A 69 11.44 -13.62 -14.18
N ILE A 70 12.58 -13.32 -13.56
CA ILE A 70 13.54 -12.33 -14.08
C ILE A 70 14.33 -12.98 -15.21
N ILE A 71 14.24 -12.41 -16.41
CA ILE A 71 14.91 -12.94 -17.60
C ILE A 71 15.84 -11.85 -18.15
N ASP A 72 17.14 -12.11 -18.09
CA ASP A 72 18.14 -11.19 -18.58
C ASP A 72 18.40 -11.38 -20.09
N ARG A 73 18.87 -10.31 -20.75
CA ARG A 73 19.34 -10.37 -22.15
C ARG A 73 20.36 -11.48 -22.39
N GLN A 74 21.27 -11.70 -21.44
CA GLN A 74 22.29 -12.74 -21.55
C GLN A 74 21.71 -14.15 -21.50
N MET A 75 20.59 -14.35 -20.80
CA MET A 75 19.91 -15.64 -20.77
C MET A 75 19.20 -15.91 -22.10
N LEU A 76 18.53 -14.90 -22.66
CA LEU A 76 17.89 -15.00 -23.97
C LEU A 76 18.90 -15.26 -25.10
N GLY A 77 20.08 -14.61 -25.04
CA GLY A 77 21.14 -14.82 -26.02
C GLY A 77 21.77 -16.22 -25.99
N GLN A 78 21.56 -16.99 -24.92
CA GLN A 78 21.96 -18.39 -24.81
C GLN A 78 20.93 -19.36 -25.39
N LEU A 79 19.72 -18.89 -25.70
CA LEU A 79 18.71 -19.73 -26.33
C LEU A 79 19.02 -19.93 -27.81
N GLU A 80 18.73 -21.13 -28.30
CA GLU A 80 18.88 -21.51 -29.69
C GLU A 80 17.63 -22.28 -30.11
N PHE A 81 17.20 -22.08 -31.35
CA PHE A 81 16.12 -22.88 -31.92
C PHE A 81 16.54 -24.34 -32.00
N GLY A 82 15.55 -25.23 -31.83
CA GLY A 82 15.79 -26.66 -31.72
C GLY A 82 16.21 -27.13 -30.33
N MET A 83 16.49 -26.23 -29.37
CA MET A 83 16.82 -26.64 -27.99
C MET A 83 15.67 -27.39 -27.33
N GLU A 84 16.00 -28.49 -26.65
CA GLU A 84 15.02 -29.22 -25.84
C GLU A 84 14.49 -28.36 -24.68
N LYS A 85 13.19 -28.51 -24.36
CA LYS A 85 12.53 -27.89 -23.19
C LYS A 85 13.37 -28.00 -21.91
N ARG A 86 14.03 -29.13 -21.68
CA ARG A 86 14.88 -29.35 -20.49
C ARG A 86 16.10 -28.42 -20.47
N LYS A 87 16.75 -28.21 -21.62
CA LYS A 87 17.89 -27.31 -21.75
C LYS A 87 17.46 -25.85 -21.59
N VAL A 88 16.33 -25.48 -22.18
CA VAL A 88 15.74 -24.13 -22.00
C VAL A 88 15.42 -23.88 -20.53
N ARG A 89 14.80 -24.84 -19.84
CA ARG A 89 14.51 -24.76 -18.40
C ARG A 89 15.77 -24.63 -17.54
N PHE A 90 16.88 -25.22 -17.97
CA PHE A 90 18.15 -25.07 -17.28
C PHE A 90 18.70 -23.64 -17.36
N ILE A 91 18.49 -22.97 -18.51
CA ILE A 91 18.96 -21.59 -18.75
C ILE A 91 18.04 -20.56 -18.07
N LEU A 92 16.72 -20.68 -18.25
CA LEU A 92 15.73 -19.68 -17.81
C LEU A 92 15.06 -20.01 -16.47
N GLY A 93 15.28 -21.21 -15.95
CA GLY A 93 14.52 -21.74 -14.82
C GLY A 93 13.16 -22.29 -15.23
N THR A 94 12.31 -22.55 -14.23
CA THR A 94 10.95 -23.05 -14.46
C THR A 94 10.00 -21.87 -14.62
N PRO A 95 9.15 -21.85 -15.66
CA PRO A 95 8.15 -20.79 -15.82
C PRO A 95 7.19 -20.81 -14.62
N LEU A 96 6.83 -19.64 -14.10
CA LEU A 96 5.93 -19.52 -12.95
C LEU A 96 4.50 -19.97 -13.30
N LEU A 97 4.08 -19.80 -14.55
CA LEU A 97 2.79 -20.24 -15.06
C LEU A 97 2.99 -21.23 -16.22
N LEU A 98 2.24 -22.33 -16.16
CA LEU A 98 2.08 -23.28 -17.24
C LEU A 98 0.62 -23.21 -17.70
N ASP A 99 0.40 -22.98 -18.99
CA ASP A 99 -0.95 -22.99 -19.56
C ASP A 99 -1.39 -24.45 -19.80
N PRO A 100 -2.44 -24.96 -19.11
CA PRO A 100 -2.91 -26.33 -19.31
C PRO A 100 -3.53 -26.57 -20.69
N PHE A 101 -3.89 -25.52 -21.43
CA PHE A 101 -4.47 -25.64 -22.77
C PHE A 101 -3.42 -25.61 -23.88
N HIS A 102 -2.21 -25.14 -23.58
CA HIS A 102 -1.12 -25.01 -24.54
C HIS A 102 0.18 -25.62 -23.97
N GLU A 103 0.27 -26.95 -23.98
CA GLU A 103 1.45 -27.68 -23.45
C GLU A 103 2.77 -27.34 -24.19
N GLY A 104 2.66 -26.80 -25.40
CA GLY A 104 3.77 -26.30 -26.21
C GLY A 104 4.17 -24.85 -25.92
N ARG A 105 3.55 -24.15 -24.97
CA ARG A 105 3.84 -22.74 -24.70
C ARG A 105 4.26 -22.52 -23.25
N TRP A 106 5.41 -21.87 -23.06
CA TRP A 106 5.86 -21.44 -21.73
C TRP A 106 5.93 -19.91 -21.65
N ASP A 107 5.29 -19.33 -20.65
CA ASP A 107 5.29 -17.90 -20.42
C ASP A 107 6.14 -17.55 -19.19
N TYR A 108 7.12 -16.69 -19.40
CA TYR A 108 7.94 -16.07 -18.35
C TYR A 108 7.44 -14.64 -18.17
N ILE A 109 6.78 -14.39 -17.05
CA ILE A 109 6.19 -13.08 -16.73
C ILE A 109 6.99 -12.48 -15.59
N TYR A 110 7.39 -11.22 -15.73
CA TYR A 110 7.98 -10.40 -14.69
C TYR A 110 7.07 -9.21 -14.42
N VAL A 111 6.76 -8.95 -13.15
CA VAL A 111 6.00 -7.80 -12.71
C VAL A 111 6.73 -7.12 -11.56
N HIS A 112 6.87 -5.81 -11.67
CA HIS A 112 7.46 -4.95 -10.66
C HIS A 112 6.50 -3.82 -10.32
N HIS A 113 6.02 -3.82 -9.09
CA HIS A 113 5.19 -2.76 -8.54
C HIS A 113 6.06 -1.82 -7.69
N SER A 114 6.16 -0.57 -8.11
CA SER A 114 6.82 0.48 -7.34
C SER A 114 6.01 0.76 -6.07
N GLY A 115 6.67 0.73 -4.90
CA GLY A 115 6.00 0.95 -3.62
C GLY A 115 5.38 2.35 -3.52
N SER A 116 6.14 3.39 -3.86
CA SER A 116 5.71 4.78 -3.67
C SER A 116 4.95 5.39 -4.87
N GLY A 117 4.89 4.68 -6.01
CA GLY A 117 4.32 5.17 -7.26
C GLY A 117 3.13 4.35 -7.75
N ASN A 118 2.49 4.82 -8.81
CA ASN A 118 1.51 4.03 -9.58
C ASN A 118 2.18 3.27 -10.74
N ASP A 119 3.52 3.26 -10.77
CA ASP A 119 4.31 2.65 -11.81
C ASP A 119 4.35 1.13 -11.61
N THR A 120 3.88 0.41 -12.61
CA THR A 120 3.97 -1.04 -12.68
C THR A 120 4.68 -1.39 -13.97
N ILE A 121 5.85 -2.01 -13.86
CA ILE A 121 6.56 -2.57 -15.01
C ILE A 121 6.11 -4.01 -15.15
N ARG A 122 5.67 -4.38 -16.35
CA ARG A 122 5.35 -5.76 -16.71
C ARG A 122 6.15 -6.12 -17.95
N GLN A 123 6.83 -7.24 -17.90
CA GLN A 123 7.52 -7.83 -19.03
C GLN A 123 7.04 -9.27 -19.20
N GLN A 124 6.80 -9.69 -20.43
CA GLN A 124 6.41 -11.06 -20.73
C GLN A 124 7.21 -11.61 -21.90
N ILE A 125 7.77 -12.80 -21.73
CA ILE A 125 8.44 -13.56 -22.79
C ILE A 125 7.72 -14.90 -22.93
N SER A 126 7.29 -15.22 -24.14
CA SER A 126 6.57 -16.45 -24.48
C SER A 126 7.46 -17.31 -25.36
N LEU A 127 7.67 -18.56 -24.97
CA LEU A 127 8.42 -19.55 -25.73
C LEU A 127 7.47 -20.59 -26.29
N PHE A 128 7.62 -20.90 -27.57
CA PHE A 128 6.81 -21.91 -28.24
C PHE A 128 7.68 -23.10 -28.61
N PHE A 129 7.13 -24.27 -28.36
CA PHE A 129 7.79 -25.55 -28.53
C PHE A 129 6.96 -26.47 -29.43
N GLU A 130 7.63 -27.15 -30.33
CA GLU A 130 7.09 -28.21 -31.17
C GLU A 130 8.02 -29.43 -31.04
N ASP A 131 7.46 -30.62 -30.84
CA ASP A 131 8.21 -31.85 -30.55
C ASP A 131 9.27 -31.68 -29.44
N ASP A 132 8.88 -30.95 -28.37
CA ASP A 132 9.74 -30.58 -27.23
C ASP A 132 10.97 -29.73 -27.56
N LYS A 133 11.02 -29.14 -28.76
CA LYS A 133 12.08 -28.27 -29.22
C LYS A 133 11.61 -26.83 -29.37
N LEU A 134 12.45 -25.87 -28.99
CA LEU A 134 12.15 -24.45 -29.08
C LEU A 134 12.05 -24.02 -30.56
N GLN A 135 10.91 -23.45 -30.96
CA GLN A 135 10.64 -22.99 -32.32
C GLN A 135 10.48 -21.48 -32.43
N MET A 136 9.97 -20.83 -31.39
CA MET A 136 9.69 -19.40 -31.44
C MET A 136 9.85 -18.76 -30.07
N ILE A 137 10.25 -17.50 -30.07
CA ILE A 137 10.41 -16.65 -28.89
C ILE A 137 9.70 -15.33 -29.21
N GLU A 138 8.72 -14.95 -28.38
CA GLU A 138 7.95 -13.71 -28.53
C GLU A 138 7.91 -12.91 -27.22
N GLY A 139 7.56 -11.64 -27.30
CA GLY A 139 7.29 -10.79 -26.14
C GLY A 139 8.21 -9.57 -26.03
N ASP A 140 8.38 -9.08 -24.81
CA ASP A 140 9.16 -7.89 -24.47
C ASP A 140 10.67 -8.18 -24.50
N ILE A 141 11.19 -8.41 -25.69
CA ILE A 141 12.60 -8.73 -25.94
C ILE A 141 13.31 -7.48 -26.48
N ASP A 142 14.53 -7.21 -25.99
CA ASP A 142 15.36 -6.16 -26.56
C ASP A 142 15.57 -6.36 -28.07
N PRO A 143 15.36 -5.32 -28.91
CA PRO A 143 15.43 -5.44 -30.37
C PRO A 143 16.74 -6.04 -30.89
N GLU A 144 17.87 -5.70 -30.25
CA GLU A 144 19.19 -6.23 -30.60
C GLU A 144 19.26 -7.75 -30.41
N VAL A 145 18.69 -8.27 -29.32
CA VAL A 145 18.65 -9.70 -29.02
C VAL A 145 17.70 -10.40 -29.98
N ALA A 146 16.55 -9.80 -30.28
CA ALA A 146 15.61 -10.33 -31.26
C ALA A 146 16.22 -10.44 -32.66
N GLU A 147 16.98 -9.43 -33.10
CA GLU A 147 17.71 -9.46 -34.37
C GLU A 147 18.79 -10.54 -34.41
N GLU A 148 19.55 -10.72 -33.32
CA GLU A 148 20.55 -11.78 -33.21
C GLU A 148 19.92 -13.17 -33.35
N ILE A 149 18.83 -13.41 -32.62
CA ILE A 149 18.05 -14.65 -32.67
C ILE A 149 17.54 -14.88 -34.10
N ASN A 150 16.94 -13.87 -34.74
CA ASN A 150 16.45 -13.95 -36.12
C ASN A 150 17.56 -14.16 -37.15
N ARG A 151 18.76 -13.62 -36.92
CA ARG A 151 19.91 -13.80 -37.81
C ARG A 151 20.40 -15.25 -37.78
N ARG A 152 20.43 -15.87 -36.59
CA ARG A 152 20.78 -17.29 -36.43
C ARG A 152 19.76 -18.20 -37.11
N ILE A 153 18.46 -17.87 -37.07
CA ILE A 153 17.42 -18.61 -37.81
C ILE A 153 17.72 -18.64 -39.30
N LYS A 154 18.07 -17.50 -39.90
CA LYS A 154 18.30 -17.42 -41.36
C LYS A 154 19.57 -18.14 -41.82
N GLN A 155 20.45 -18.52 -40.89
CA GLN A 155 21.72 -19.19 -41.18
C GLN A 155 21.65 -20.71 -41.03
N GLN A 156 20.54 -21.24 -40.50
CA GLN A 156 20.24 -22.67 -40.39
C GLN A 156 19.22 -23.09 -41.46
#